data_AF-A0AA43KAX2-F1
#
_entry.id   AF-A0AA43KAX2-F1
#
_cell.length_a   1.000
_cell.length_b   1.000
_cell.length_c   1.000
_cell.angle_alpha   90.00
_cell.angle_beta   90.00
_cell.angle_gamma   90.00
#
_symmetry.space_group_name_H-M   'P 1'
#
loop_
_entity.id
_entity.type
_entity.pdbx_description
1 polymer ?
#
loop_
_entity_poly.entity_id
_entity_poly.type
_entity_poly.pdbx_seq_one_letter_code
_entity_poly.pdbx_strand_id
1 'polypeptide(L)'
;MDITIKKLAKVNLGEHHNLPDSPGIYFICDQAYRVWYVGISTSSLRQRHQQHERTEDFKTHGGQWICYLSWDDVDDLHEWEVDHIHKFQPPLNKNLTQPELPLIDLGYDQSNYFSRYREIKQIQASLEQELEQLKPNLVTLIENHGGKIKTSEFSAYLNKRTTYSYSSEVEQLNLQLKDKKKEEEKTGIAQVTSVTIFPVVR
;
A
#
# COMPACT_ATOMS: atom_id res chain seq x y z
N MET A 1 10.40 11.01 10.01
CA MET A 1 9.02 10.45 10.09
C MET A 1 9.01 9.01 9.56
N ASP A 2 8.31 8.07 10.21
CA ASP A 2 8.23 6.67 9.72
C ASP A 2 7.04 6.47 8.78
N ILE A 3 7.33 6.17 7.50
CA ILE A 3 6.33 5.99 6.45
C ILE A 3 6.20 4.52 6.03
N THR A 4 4.96 4.04 5.93
CA THR A 4 4.63 2.80 5.20
C THR A 4 4.15 3.16 3.80
N ILE A 5 5.00 2.95 2.78
CA ILE A 5 4.74 3.36 1.39
C ILE A 5 3.37 2.90 0.88
N LYS A 6 2.98 1.65 1.15
CA LYS A 6 1.69 1.08 0.71
C LYS A 6 0.45 1.79 1.29
N LYS A 7 0.59 2.54 2.38
CA LYS A 7 -0.50 3.28 3.03
C LYS A 7 -0.61 4.74 2.57
N LEU A 8 0.34 5.23 1.77
CA LEU A 8 0.29 6.59 1.21
C LEU A 8 -0.82 6.73 0.16
N ALA A 9 -1.27 7.97 -0.04
CA ALA A 9 -2.03 8.32 -1.22
C ALA A 9 -1.18 8.03 -2.47
N LYS A 10 -1.82 7.59 -3.55
CA LYS A 10 -1.10 7.20 -4.77
C LYS A 10 -1.93 7.40 -6.03
N VAL A 11 -1.23 7.65 -7.13
CA VAL A 11 -1.79 7.67 -8.49
C VAL A 11 -0.95 6.79 -9.41
N ASN A 12 -1.51 6.31 -10.52
CA ASN A 12 -0.71 5.63 -11.54
C ASN A 12 0.33 6.58 -12.13
N LEU A 13 1.51 6.05 -12.44
CA LEU A 13 2.51 6.76 -13.23
C LEU A 13 1.92 7.08 -14.60
N GLY A 14 1.91 8.37 -14.97
CA GLY A 14 1.24 8.89 -16.17
C GLY A 14 -0.05 9.64 -15.89
N GLU A 15 -0.74 9.35 -14.79
CA GLU A 15 -1.97 10.03 -14.35
C GLU A 15 -1.68 11.22 -13.41
N HIS A 16 -0.61 11.97 -13.69
CA HIS A 16 -0.13 13.07 -12.85
C HIS A 16 -1.17 14.18 -12.62
N HIS A 17 -2.16 14.32 -13.51
CA HIS A 17 -3.29 15.24 -13.33
C HIS A 17 -4.15 14.93 -12.08
N ASN A 18 -4.08 13.70 -11.56
CA ASN A 18 -4.76 13.29 -10.32
C ASN A 18 -3.95 13.59 -9.04
N LEU A 19 -2.72 14.11 -9.16
CA LEU A 19 -1.94 14.58 -8.01
C LEU A 19 -2.49 15.89 -7.47
N PRO A 20 -2.33 16.18 -6.17
CA PRO A 20 -2.72 17.45 -5.60
C PRO A 20 -1.82 18.57 -6.14
N ASP A 21 -2.40 19.77 -6.24
CA ASP A 21 -1.67 20.99 -6.55
C ASP A 21 -1.17 21.61 -5.24
N SER A 22 -0.29 20.88 -4.55
CA SER A 22 0.27 21.24 -3.25
C SER A 22 1.74 20.84 -3.16
N PRO A 23 2.52 21.44 -2.25
CA PRO A 23 3.82 20.91 -1.89
C PRO A 23 3.70 19.51 -1.26
N GLY A 24 4.81 18.77 -1.22
CA GLY A 24 4.86 17.44 -0.64
C GLY A 24 6.07 16.60 -1.05
N ILE A 25 6.16 15.41 -0.47
CA ILE A 25 7.15 14.37 -0.80
C ILE A 25 6.48 13.25 -1.63
N TYR A 26 7.22 12.70 -2.59
CA TYR A 26 6.76 11.61 -3.45
C TYR A 26 7.79 10.49 -3.61
N PHE A 27 7.27 9.31 -3.91
CA PHE A 27 8.00 8.06 -4.05
C PHE A 27 7.54 7.39 -5.36
N ILE A 28 8.48 7.16 -6.27
CA ILE A 28 8.22 6.34 -7.46
C ILE A 28 8.35 4.88 -7.05
N CYS A 29 7.26 4.14 -7.17
CA CYS A 29 7.19 2.75 -6.73
C CYS A 29 6.76 1.83 -7.86
N ASP A 30 7.31 0.63 -7.90
CA ASP A 30 6.83 -0.41 -8.81
C ASP A 30 5.65 -1.22 -8.23
N GLN A 31 5.27 -2.29 -8.92
CA GLN A 31 4.18 -3.19 -8.55
C GLN A 31 4.43 -3.94 -7.22
N ALA A 32 5.68 -4.05 -6.77
CA ALA A 32 6.05 -4.66 -5.49
C ALA A 32 6.19 -3.61 -4.36
N TYR A 33 5.88 -2.34 -4.63
CA TYR A 33 6.15 -1.19 -3.75
C TYR A 33 7.63 -1.00 -3.42
N ARG A 34 8.54 -1.43 -4.30
CA ARG A 34 9.95 -1.07 -4.19
C ARG A 34 10.14 0.38 -4.62
N VAL A 35 10.86 1.16 -3.82
CA VAL A 35 11.07 2.60 -4.03
C VAL A 35 12.23 2.80 -5.00
N TRP A 36 11.93 3.26 -6.20
CA TRP A 36 12.92 3.54 -7.25
C TRP A 36 13.49 4.94 -7.16
N TYR A 37 12.68 5.90 -6.71
CA TYR A 37 13.05 7.30 -6.58
C TYR A 37 12.29 7.96 -5.44
N VAL A 38 12.94 8.87 -4.73
CA VAL A 38 12.34 9.79 -3.75
C VAL A 38 12.58 11.21 -4.22
N GLY A 39 11.57 12.06 -4.16
CA GLY A 39 11.74 13.48 -4.42
C GLY A 39 10.72 14.32 -3.68
N ILE A 40 10.94 15.63 -3.69
CA ILE A 40 9.98 16.60 -3.16
C ILE A 40 9.50 17.58 -4.23
N SER A 41 8.39 18.23 -3.95
CA SER A 41 7.97 19.47 -4.61
C SER A 41 7.65 20.49 -3.54
N THR A 42 8.27 21.67 -3.61
CA THR A 42 8.02 22.78 -2.67
C THR A 42 6.85 23.67 -3.09
N SER A 43 6.22 23.38 -4.24
CA SER A 43 5.10 24.16 -4.77
C SER A 43 3.91 23.29 -5.16
N SER A 44 4.14 22.32 -6.04
CA SER A 44 3.07 21.48 -6.59
C SER A 44 3.60 20.12 -7.03
N LEU A 45 3.12 19.05 -6.40
CA LEU A 45 3.37 17.67 -6.81
C LEU A 45 2.89 17.45 -8.25
N ARG A 46 1.70 17.97 -8.60
CA ARG A 46 1.15 17.89 -9.96
C ARG A 46 2.08 18.50 -11.00
N GLN A 47 2.52 19.74 -10.81
CA GLN A 47 3.39 20.43 -11.77
C GLN A 47 4.76 19.77 -11.86
N ARG A 48 5.33 19.36 -10.71
CA ARG A 48 6.62 18.66 -10.67
C ARG A 48 6.60 17.40 -11.54
N HIS A 49 5.52 16.63 -11.50
CA HIS A 49 5.38 15.42 -12.30
C HIS A 49 5.03 15.66 -13.77
N GLN A 50 4.37 16.78 -14.10
CA GLN A 50 4.11 17.15 -15.49
C GLN A 50 5.41 17.39 -16.28
N GLN A 51 6.44 17.92 -15.63
CA GLN A 51 7.71 18.32 -16.25
C GLN A 51 8.89 17.46 -15.77
N HIS A 52 8.63 16.30 -15.16
CA HIS A 52 9.67 15.54 -14.50
C HIS A 52 10.66 14.95 -15.52
N GLU A 53 11.92 15.35 -15.41
CA GLU A 53 12.99 15.01 -16.36
C GLU A 53 13.28 13.49 -16.42
N ARG A 54 13.06 12.78 -15.30
CA ARG A 54 13.23 11.32 -15.18
C ARG A 54 12.00 10.48 -15.51
N THR A 55 10.96 11.06 -16.12
CA THR A 55 9.71 10.32 -16.39
C THR A 55 9.93 9.04 -17.18
N GLU A 56 10.81 9.07 -18.18
CA GLU A 56 11.14 7.88 -18.96
C GLU A 56 11.94 6.85 -18.15
N ASP A 57 12.90 7.29 -17.32
CA ASP A 57 13.62 6.38 -16.40
C ASP A 57 12.65 5.64 -15.47
N PHE A 58 11.65 6.34 -14.95
CA PHE A 58 10.62 5.74 -14.10
C PHE A 58 9.88 4.62 -14.82
N LYS A 59 9.49 4.85 -16.08
CA LYS A 59 8.80 3.84 -16.90
C LYS A 59 9.71 2.66 -17.23
N THR A 60 10.95 2.93 -17.67
CA THR A 60 11.93 1.91 -18.04
C THR A 60 12.22 0.94 -16.89
N HIS A 61 12.22 1.42 -15.66
CA HIS A 61 12.50 0.62 -14.47
C HIS A 61 11.22 0.06 -13.79
N GLY A 62 10.08 0.10 -14.47
CA GLY A 62 8.83 -0.51 -13.99
C GLY A 62 8.11 0.28 -12.89
N GLY A 63 8.40 1.58 -12.78
CA GLY A 63 7.62 2.51 -11.97
C GLY A 63 6.14 2.45 -12.37
N GLN A 64 5.29 2.18 -11.39
CA GLN A 64 3.84 2.03 -11.56
C GLN A 64 3.08 3.12 -10.83
N TRP A 65 3.56 3.53 -9.65
CA TRP A 65 2.85 4.41 -8.75
C TRP A 65 3.69 5.65 -8.43
N ILE A 66 3.01 6.78 -8.30
CA ILE A 66 3.50 7.95 -7.58
C ILE A 66 2.80 7.93 -6.23
N CYS A 67 3.47 7.41 -5.20
CA CYS A 67 3.00 7.47 -3.82
C CYS A 67 3.43 8.80 -3.20
N TYR A 68 2.56 9.51 -2.49
CA TYR A 68 2.85 10.86 -2.01
C TYR A 68 2.23 11.20 -0.66
N LEU A 69 2.77 12.25 -0.05
CA LEU A 69 2.24 12.94 1.11
C LEU A 69 2.32 14.45 0.86
N SER A 70 1.17 15.13 0.91
CA SER A 70 1.14 16.59 0.88
C SER A 70 1.60 17.15 2.22
N TRP A 71 2.49 18.15 2.17
CA TRP A 71 3.02 18.82 3.34
C TRP A 71 3.57 20.18 2.94
N ASP A 72 3.27 21.23 3.72
CA ASP A 72 3.56 22.61 3.32
C ASP A 72 4.89 23.15 3.86
N ASP A 73 5.45 22.53 4.90
CA ASP A 73 6.74 22.95 5.47
C ASP A 73 7.90 22.44 4.62
N VAL A 74 8.67 23.38 4.06
CA VAL A 74 9.77 23.09 3.12
C VAL A 74 10.99 22.52 3.84
N ASP A 75 11.28 22.95 5.07
CA ASP A 75 12.44 22.47 5.82
C ASP A 75 12.23 21.01 6.21
N ASP A 76 11.01 20.68 6.67
CA ASP A 76 10.60 19.29 6.91
C ASP A 76 10.73 18.44 5.64
N LEU A 77 10.30 18.95 4.48
CA LEU A 77 10.39 18.20 3.22
C LEU A 77 11.82 17.88 2.84
N HIS A 78 12.75 18.83 2.99
CA HIS A 78 14.16 18.59 2.69
C HIS A 78 14.79 17.58 3.65
N GLU A 79 14.51 17.69 4.96
CA GLU A 79 14.97 16.71 5.95
C GLU A 79 14.44 15.31 5.59
N TRP A 80 13.15 15.21 5.29
CA TRP A 80 12.52 13.93 4.96
C TRP A 80 13.04 13.36 3.64
N GLU A 81 13.34 14.18 2.64
CA GLU A 81 13.93 13.70 1.39
C GLU A 81 15.25 12.98 1.65
N VAL A 82 16.14 13.61 2.44
CA VAL A 82 17.44 13.05 2.82
C VAL A 82 17.26 11.75 3.60
N ASP A 83 16.43 11.76 4.63
CA ASP A 83 16.16 10.58 5.48
C ASP A 83 15.63 9.40 4.67
N HIS A 84 14.68 9.65 3.77
CA HIS A 84 14.06 8.59 2.98
C HIS A 84 14.98 8.10 1.85
N ILE A 85 15.80 8.96 1.26
CA ILE A 85 16.86 8.52 0.34
C ILE A 85 17.86 7.64 1.10
N HIS A 86 18.25 8.02 2.32
CA HIS A 86 19.15 7.22 3.13
C HIS A 86 18.53 5.85 3.51
N LYS A 87 17.27 5.84 3.93
CA LYS A 87 16.55 4.63 4.33
C LYS A 87 16.28 3.68 3.17
N PHE A 88 15.74 4.19 2.06
CA PHE A 88 15.30 3.36 0.94
C PHE A 88 16.40 3.06 -0.08
N GLN A 89 17.50 3.83 -0.05
CA GLN A 89 18.61 3.71 -1.00
C GLN A 89 18.16 3.66 -2.48
N PRO A 90 17.20 4.51 -2.91
CA PRO A 90 16.56 4.41 -4.21
C PRO A 90 17.58 4.51 -5.36
N PRO A 91 17.63 3.52 -6.27
CA PRO A 91 18.62 3.46 -7.34
C PRO A 91 18.63 4.71 -8.24
N LEU A 92 17.47 5.31 -8.53
CA LEU A 92 17.38 6.44 -9.45
C LEU A 92 17.82 7.77 -8.82
N ASN A 93 17.93 7.87 -7.50
CA ASN A 93 18.57 9.03 -6.86
C ASN A 93 20.10 8.98 -6.95
N LYS A 94 20.70 7.81 -7.24
CA LYS A 94 22.15 7.60 -7.29
C LYS A 94 22.78 7.93 -8.66
N ASN A 95 21.98 8.19 -9.70
CA ASN A 95 22.44 8.54 -11.05
C ASN A 95 23.41 7.52 -11.68
N LEU A 96 23.19 6.22 -11.41
CA LEU A 96 24.00 5.15 -11.98
C LEU A 96 23.58 4.86 -13.43
N THR A 97 24.53 4.50 -14.29
CA THR A 97 24.27 4.11 -15.69
C THR A 97 23.42 2.85 -15.79
N GLN A 98 23.53 1.94 -14.81
CA GLN A 98 22.70 0.75 -14.68
C GLN A 98 22.19 0.65 -13.23
N PRO A 99 20.98 1.14 -12.97
CA PRO A 99 20.36 1.04 -11.65
C PRO A 99 20.07 -0.41 -11.27
N GLU A 100 20.47 -0.81 -10.07
CA GLU A 100 20.11 -2.12 -9.50
C GLU A 100 18.64 -2.16 -9.07
N LEU A 101 18.10 -3.35 -8.79
CA LEU A 101 16.78 -3.46 -8.17
C LEU A 101 16.79 -2.83 -6.77
N PRO A 102 15.77 -2.04 -6.38
CA PRO A 102 15.74 -1.46 -5.05
C PRO A 102 15.65 -2.54 -3.97
N LEU A 103 16.50 -2.42 -2.96
CA LEU A 103 16.51 -3.27 -1.77
C LEU A 103 16.81 -2.39 -0.55
N ILE A 104 15.91 -2.43 0.42
CA ILE A 104 16.07 -1.72 1.70
C ILE A 104 16.96 -2.58 2.58
N ASP A 105 18.00 -1.98 3.18
CA ASP A 105 18.80 -2.64 4.19
C ASP A 105 18.08 -2.59 5.55
N LEU A 106 17.52 -3.72 5.96
CA LEU A 106 16.92 -3.90 7.28
C LEU A 106 17.90 -4.55 8.29
N GLY A 107 19.19 -4.65 7.95
CA GLY A 107 20.22 -5.27 8.79
C GLY A 107 20.18 -6.80 8.79
N TYR A 108 19.54 -7.41 7.78
CA TYR A 108 19.49 -8.87 7.62
C TYR A 108 20.40 -9.33 6.48
N ASP A 109 21.06 -10.47 6.67
CA ASP A 109 21.63 -11.21 5.55
C ASP A 109 20.53 -11.67 4.58
N GLN A 110 20.87 -11.86 3.30
CA GLN A 110 19.90 -12.24 2.27
C GLN A 110 19.07 -13.48 2.63
N SER A 111 19.69 -14.52 3.20
CA SER A 111 18.99 -15.73 3.65
C SER A 111 18.02 -15.47 4.81
N ASN A 112 18.25 -14.42 5.60
CA ASN A 112 17.50 -14.14 6.81
C ASN A 112 16.20 -13.38 6.52
N TYR A 113 16.06 -12.70 5.38
CA TYR A 113 14.79 -12.06 4.98
C TYR A 113 13.64 -13.07 4.91
N PHE A 114 13.86 -14.24 4.30
CA PHE A 114 12.83 -15.28 4.18
C PHE A 114 12.46 -15.89 5.53
N SER A 115 13.47 -16.22 6.35
CA SER A 115 13.29 -16.75 7.70
C SER A 115 12.53 -15.76 8.59
N ARG A 116 12.93 -14.49 8.57
CA ARG A 116 12.27 -13.44 9.35
C ARG A 116 10.84 -13.19 8.88
N TYR A 117 10.59 -13.20 7.57
CA TYR A 117 9.25 -13.07 7.03
C TYR A 117 8.34 -14.22 7.49
N ARG A 118 8.83 -15.46 7.46
CA ARG A 118 8.09 -16.64 7.93
C ARG A 118 7.79 -16.56 9.42
N GLU A 119 8.77 -16.18 10.24
CA GLU A 119 8.61 -15.99 11.68
C GLU A 119 7.52 -14.95 11.99
N ILE A 120 7.57 -13.78 11.34
CA ILE A 120 6.54 -12.75 11.50
C ILE A 120 5.16 -13.28 11.11
N LYS A 121 5.06 -14.08 10.04
CA LYS A 121 3.78 -14.69 9.64
C LYS A 121 3.23 -15.66 10.68
N GLN A 122 4.09 -16.41 11.36
CA GLN A 122 3.68 -17.29 12.45
C GLN A 122 3.21 -16.50 13.66
N ILE A 123 3.92 -15.44 14.04
CA ILE A 123 3.51 -14.53 15.11
C ILE A 123 2.15 -13.89 14.78
N GLN A 124 1.96 -13.39 13.56
CA GLN A 124 0.68 -12.83 13.11
C GLN A 124 -0.46 -13.84 13.25
N ALA A 125 -0.26 -15.09 12.83
CA ALA A 125 -1.28 -16.14 12.94
C ALA A 125 -1.62 -16.45 14.41
N SER A 126 -0.61 -16.50 15.30
CA SER A 126 -0.83 -16.72 16.74
C SER A 126 -1.63 -15.58 17.38
N LEU A 127 -1.28 -14.33 17.08
CA LEU A 127 -1.98 -13.16 17.59
C LEU A 127 -3.41 -13.07 17.07
N GLU A 128 -3.64 -13.42 15.80
CA GLU A 128 -4.98 -13.43 15.23
C GLU A 128 -5.86 -14.53 15.87
N GLN A 129 -5.29 -15.70 16.16
CA GLN A 129 -5.97 -16.76 16.90
C GLN A 129 -6.35 -16.30 18.32
N GLU A 130 -5.43 -15.64 19.04
CA GLU A 130 -5.71 -15.10 20.37
C GLU A 130 -6.84 -14.05 20.32
N LEU A 131 -6.83 -13.15 19.33
CA LEU A 131 -7.90 -12.18 19.12
C LEU A 131 -9.26 -12.86 18.88
N GLU A 132 -9.31 -13.91 18.04
CA GLU A 132 -10.55 -14.67 17.82
C GLU A 132 -11.06 -15.34 19.11
N GLN A 133 -10.18 -15.79 19.99
CA GLN A 133 -10.56 -16.37 21.28
C GLN A 133 -11.07 -15.31 22.27
N LEU A 134 -10.55 -14.08 22.20
CA LEU A 134 -11.00 -12.97 23.04
C LEU A 134 -12.37 -12.41 22.59
N LYS A 135 -12.67 -12.42 21.29
CA LYS A 135 -13.89 -11.79 20.73
C LYS A 135 -15.20 -12.21 21.42
N PRO A 136 -15.51 -13.50 21.65
CA PRO A 136 -16.74 -13.89 22.36
C PRO A 136 -16.84 -13.28 23.75
N ASN A 137 -15.73 -13.26 24.51
CA ASN A 137 -15.69 -12.68 25.84
C ASN A 137 -15.90 -11.16 25.79
N LEU A 138 -15.30 -10.47 24.82
CA LEU A 138 -15.53 -9.05 24.60
C LEU A 138 -17.00 -8.75 24.26
N VAL A 139 -17.64 -9.58 23.42
CA VAL A 139 -19.08 -9.45 23.14
C VAL A 139 -19.89 -9.55 24.44
N THR A 140 -19.67 -10.60 25.24
CA THR A 140 -20.35 -10.78 26.54
C THR A 140 -20.14 -9.58 27.47
N LEU A 141 -18.90 -9.10 27.59
CA LEU A 141 -18.59 -7.97 28.46
C LEU A 141 -19.29 -6.67 28.00
N ILE A 142 -19.35 -6.41 26.69
CA ILE A 142 -20.02 -5.23 26.14
C ILE A 142 -21.55 -5.36 26.26
N GLU A 143 -22.13 -6.54 26.03
CA GLU A 143 -23.57 -6.80 26.23
C GLU A 143 -23.99 -6.55 27.68
N ASN A 144 -23.20 -7.03 28.66
CA ASN A 144 -23.43 -6.79 30.09
C ASN A 144 -23.40 -5.31 30.47
N HIS A 145 -22.77 -4.45 29.66
CA HIS A 145 -22.73 -3.00 29.83
C HIS A 145 -23.71 -2.25 28.91
N GLY A 146 -24.79 -2.90 28.46
CA GLY A 146 -25.82 -2.26 27.64
C GLY A 146 -25.41 -2.00 26.19
N GLY A 147 -24.42 -2.76 25.68
CA GLY A 147 -24.00 -2.72 24.28
C GLY A 147 -22.94 -1.67 23.93
N LYS A 148 -22.51 -0.85 24.89
CA LYS A 148 -21.46 0.15 24.71
C LYS A 148 -20.70 0.43 26.02
N ILE A 149 -19.38 0.50 25.93
CA ILE A 149 -18.47 0.88 27.03
C ILE A 149 -17.69 2.12 26.60
N LYS A 150 -17.53 3.09 27.51
CA LYS A 150 -16.66 4.24 27.31
C LYS A 150 -15.87 4.50 28.60
N THR A 151 -14.55 4.52 28.50
CA THR A 151 -13.62 4.87 29.57
C THR A 151 -12.77 6.08 29.14
N SER A 152 -11.84 6.52 29.99
CA SER A 152 -10.83 7.51 29.61
C SER A 152 -9.84 7.00 28.58
N GLU A 153 -9.67 5.68 28.47
CA GLU A 153 -8.63 5.05 27.64
C GLU A 153 -9.18 4.50 26.33
N PHE A 154 -10.45 4.08 26.29
CA PHE A 154 -11.03 3.48 25.09
C PHE A 154 -12.55 3.61 25.04
N SER A 155 -13.10 3.30 23.87
CA SER A 155 -14.53 3.08 23.67
C SER A 155 -14.77 1.79 22.88
N ALA A 156 -15.73 1.00 23.30
CA ALA A 156 -16.11 -0.25 22.66
C ALA A 156 -17.63 -0.30 22.46
N TYR A 157 -18.08 -0.85 21.34
CA TYR A 157 -19.49 -1.06 21.04
C TYR A 157 -19.65 -2.25 20.11
N LEU A 158 -20.83 -2.87 20.15
CA LEU A 158 -21.14 -4.00 19.26
C LEU A 158 -21.56 -3.47 17.89
N ASN A 159 -20.96 -4.02 16.84
CA ASN A 159 -21.43 -3.83 15.48
C ASN A 159 -22.04 -5.13 14.97
N LYS A 160 -23.19 -5.04 14.29
CA LYS A 160 -23.90 -6.20 13.75
C LYS A 160 -23.88 -6.13 12.23
N ARG A 161 -23.36 -7.18 11.59
CA ARG A 161 -23.41 -7.35 10.14
C ARG A 161 -24.40 -8.45 9.80
N THR A 162 -25.46 -8.10 9.09
CA THR A 162 -26.43 -9.07 8.56
C THR A 162 -25.97 -9.52 7.17
N THR A 163 -25.98 -10.82 6.94
CA THR A 163 -25.70 -11.43 5.63
C THR A 163 -26.97 -12.11 5.13
N TYR A 164 -27.26 -11.97 3.83
CA TYR A 164 -28.45 -12.54 3.19
C TYR A 164 -28.05 -13.72 2.31
N SER A 165 -28.86 -14.77 2.29
CA SER A 165 -28.88 -15.76 1.21
C SER A 165 -29.87 -15.30 0.15
N TYR A 166 -29.48 -15.39 -1.13
CA TYR A 166 -30.33 -14.98 -2.24
C TYR A 166 -31.04 -16.17 -2.88
N SER A 167 -32.04 -15.88 -3.72
CA SER A 167 -32.74 -16.90 -4.50
C SER A 167 -31.80 -17.57 -5.51
N SER A 168 -32.15 -18.78 -5.94
CA SER A 168 -31.40 -19.51 -6.97
C SER A 168 -31.22 -18.70 -8.27
N GLU A 169 -32.19 -17.84 -8.61
CA GLU A 169 -32.13 -16.96 -9.78
C GLU A 169 -31.00 -15.92 -9.66
N VAL A 170 -30.89 -15.25 -8.51
CA VAL A 170 -29.80 -14.29 -8.25
C VAL A 170 -28.45 -14.99 -8.25
N GLU A 171 -28.35 -16.18 -7.66
CA GLU A 171 -27.11 -16.96 -7.66
C GLU A 171 -26.70 -17.38 -9.07
N GLN A 172 -27.65 -17.72 -9.94
CA GLN A 172 -27.38 -17.99 -11.36
C GLN A 172 -26.86 -16.76 -12.10
N LEU A 173 -27.44 -15.59 -11.86
CA LEU A 173 -26.95 -14.33 -12.44
C LEU A 173 -25.53 -14.00 -11.96
N ASN A 174 -25.22 -14.23 -10.68
CA ASN A 174 -23.87 -14.07 -10.14
C ASN A 174 -22.86 -15.00 -10.84
N LEU A 175 -23.26 -16.25 -11.11
CA LEU A 175 -22.42 -17.21 -11.82
C LEU A 175 -22.17 -16.77 -13.27
N GLN A 176 -23.22 -16.36 -13.99
CA GLN A 176 -23.10 -15.83 -15.36
C GLN A 176 -22.18 -14.60 -15.42
N LEU A 177 -22.30 -13.69 -14.44
CA LEU A 177 -21.43 -12.53 -14.33
C LEU A 177 -19.97 -12.92 -14.12
N LYS A 178 -19.72 -13.90 -13.24
CA LYS A 178 -18.37 -14.42 -12.99
C LYS A 178 -17.75 -15.03 -14.25
N ASP A 179 -18.52 -15.77 -15.03
CA ASP A 179 -18.04 -16.39 -16.26
C ASP A 179 -17.78 -15.36 -17.36
N LYS A 180 -18.66 -14.36 -17.50
CA LYS A 180 -18.43 -13.22 -18.42
C LYS A 180 -17.15 -12.47 -18.10
N LYS A 181 -16.87 -12.19 -16.82
CA LYS A 181 -15.61 -11.53 -16.40
C LYS A 181 -14.38 -12.33 -16.83
N LYS A 182 -14.40 -13.65 -16.63
CA LYS A 182 -13.29 -14.52 -17.06
C LYS A 182 -13.14 -14.56 -18.58
N GLU A 183 -14.23 -14.54 -19.33
CA GLU A 183 -14.19 -14.48 -20.79
C GLU A 183 -13.56 -13.16 -21.24
N GLU A 184 -13.92 -12.03 -20.63
CA GLU A 184 -13.30 -10.73 -20.94
C GLU A 184 -11.80 -10.70 -20.61
N GLU A 185 -11.38 -11.30 -19.47
CA GLU A 185 -9.97 -11.48 -19.11
C GLU A 185 -9.22 -12.30 -20.17
N LYS A 186 -9.81 -13.41 -20.63
CA LYS A 186 -9.19 -14.31 -21.61
C LYS A 186 -9.15 -13.72 -23.04
N THR A 187 -10.19 -12.98 -23.42
CA THR A 187 -10.34 -12.39 -24.76
C THR A 187 -9.65 -11.03 -24.91
N GLY A 188 -9.11 -10.48 -23.82
CA GLY A 188 -8.40 -9.19 -23.81
C GLY A 188 -9.33 -7.97 -23.84
N ILE A 189 -10.63 -8.16 -23.60
CA ILE A 189 -11.59 -7.06 -23.40
C ILE A 189 -11.33 -6.39 -22.04
N ALA A 190 -11.03 -7.19 -21.01
CA ALA A 190 -10.69 -6.67 -19.70
C ALA A 190 -9.34 -5.94 -19.76
N GLN A 191 -9.31 -4.73 -19.19
CA GLN A 191 -8.10 -3.93 -19.10
C GLN A 191 -7.44 -4.11 -17.73
N VAL A 192 -6.14 -4.43 -17.71
CA VAL A 192 -5.37 -4.50 -16.47
C VAL A 192 -5.18 -3.08 -15.94
N THR A 193 -5.87 -2.75 -14.85
CA THR A 193 -5.78 -1.43 -14.21
C THR A 193 -4.63 -1.34 -13.21
N SER A 194 -4.20 -2.47 -12.64
CA SER A 194 -3.08 -2.53 -11.71
C SER A 194 -2.56 -3.95 -11.56
N VAL A 195 -1.27 -4.09 -11.26
CA VAL A 195 -0.64 -5.34 -10.84
C VAL A 195 0.05 -5.10 -9.50
N THR A 196 -0.10 -6.02 -8.57
CA THR A 196 0.61 -6.00 -7.28
C THR A 196 1.39 -7.30 -7.12
N ILE A 197 2.68 -7.18 -6.84
CA ILE A 197 3.59 -8.31 -6.59
C ILE A 197 3.80 -8.41 -5.08
N PHE A 198 3.72 -9.62 -4.53
CA PHE A 198 3.95 -9.89 -3.12
C PHE A 198 4.63 -11.24 -2.92
N PRO A 199 5.46 -11.41 -1.87
CA PRO A 199 6.13 -12.67 -1.61
C PRO A 199 5.16 -13.70 -1.02
N VAL A 200 5.28 -14.94 -1.51
CA VAL A 200 4.68 -16.12 -0.88
C VAL A 200 5.82 -17.01 -0.39
N VAL A 201 5.94 -17.14 0.92
CA VAL A 201 6.92 -18.00 1.60
C VAL A 201 6.14 -19.08 2.34
N ARG A 202 6.41 -20.35 2.04
CA ARG A 202 5.75 -21.51 2.65
C ARG A 202 6.71 -22.23 3.58
#